data_AF-A0A831TFU3-F1
#
_entry.id   AF-A0A831TFU3-F1
#
_cell.length_a   1.000
_cell.length_b   1.000
_cell.length_c   1.000
_cell.angle_alpha   90.00
_cell.angle_beta   90.00
_cell.angle_gamma   90.00
#
_symmetry.space_group_name_H-M   'P 1'
#
loop_
_entity.id
_entity.type
_entity.pdbx_description
1 polymer ?
#
loop_
_entity_poly.entity_id
_entity_poly.type
_entity_poly.pdbx_seq_one_letter_code
_entity_poly.pdbx_strand_id
1 'polypeptide(L)'
;MTDPDLDFRGTIGRTYRESVPWWPAPVRPPRGAPHVVVIVLDDVGFADLGCYGSEIATPAMDRLAAHGLRYNNFHVTSMCSPTRACLLTGRNAHAVGVGIITEWATGFPGYRGRITRRAA
;
A
#
# COMPACT_ATOMS: atom_id res chain seq x y z
N MET A 1 18.51 15.13 -5.25
CA MET A 1 18.04 13.75 -5.01
C MET A 1 17.27 13.33 -6.26
N THR A 2 17.91 12.53 -7.11
CA THR A 2 17.53 12.20 -8.49
C THR A 2 16.27 11.35 -8.55
N ASP A 3 15.47 11.54 -9.60
CA ASP A 3 14.31 10.70 -9.89
C ASP A 3 14.77 9.27 -10.19
N PRO A 4 14.39 8.24 -9.42
CA PRO A 4 14.80 6.86 -9.69
C PRO A 4 14.30 6.34 -11.04
N ASP A 5 13.25 6.96 -11.62
CA ASP A 5 12.78 6.66 -12.97
C ASP A 5 13.73 7.20 -14.08
N LEU A 6 14.69 8.07 -13.73
CA LEU A 6 15.71 8.60 -14.65
C LEU A 6 17.06 7.84 -14.60
N ASP A 7 17.23 6.84 -13.74
CA ASP A 7 18.48 6.05 -13.58
C ASP A 7 18.29 4.57 -13.96
N PHE A 8 17.45 4.27 -14.96
CA PHE A 8 17.28 2.90 -15.46
C PHE A 8 18.61 2.40 -16.08
N ARG A 9 19.17 1.32 -15.52
CA ARG A 9 20.44 0.71 -15.99
C ARG A 9 20.25 -0.61 -16.72
N GLY A 10 19.04 -0.89 -17.15
CA GLY A 10 18.75 -2.05 -17.98
C GLY A 10 18.94 -1.72 -19.46
N THR A 11 18.51 -2.63 -20.31
CA THR A 11 18.53 -2.45 -21.77
C THR A 11 17.10 -2.60 -22.30
N ILE A 12 16.66 -1.65 -23.12
CA ILE A 12 15.36 -1.75 -23.83
C ILE A 12 15.67 -2.17 -25.26
N GLY A 13 15.35 -3.42 -25.60
CA GLY A 13 15.44 -3.96 -26.96
C GLY A 13 14.10 -3.85 -27.70
N ARG A 14 14.06 -4.29 -28.96
CA ARG A 14 12.83 -4.23 -29.76
C ARG A 14 11.77 -5.22 -29.28
N THR A 15 12.22 -6.31 -28.67
CA THR A 15 11.35 -7.33 -28.08
C THR A 15 11.66 -7.50 -26.58
N TYR A 16 10.76 -8.12 -25.84
CA TYR A 16 11.00 -8.41 -24.41
C TYR A 16 12.22 -9.33 -24.20
N ARG A 17 12.54 -10.18 -25.18
CA ARG A 17 13.71 -11.10 -25.13
C ARG A 17 15.04 -10.37 -25.31
N GLU A 18 15.01 -9.25 -26.02
CA GLU A 18 16.16 -8.38 -26.24
C GLU A 18 16.29 -7.32 -25.13
N SER A 19 15.30 -7.24 -24.25
CA SER A 19 15.30 -6.31 -23.12
C SER A 19 15.84 -6.97 -21.86
N VAL A 20 16.60 -6.22 -21.07
CA VAL A 20 17.08 -6.62 -19.74
C VAL A 20 16.48 -5.65 -18.73
N PRO A 21 15.57 -6.09 -17.85
CA PRO A 21 15.05 -5.22 -16.81
C PRO A 21 16.15 -4.91 -15.79
N TRP A 22 16.11 -3.72 -15.23
CA TRP A 22 16.95 -3.34 -14.11
C TRP A 22 16.06 -2.79 -13.00
N TRP A 23 16.36 -3.20 -11.77
CA TRP A 23 15.68 -2.74 -10.56
C TRP A 23 16.75 -2.18 -9.62
N PRO A 24 16.49 -1.03 -8.96
CA PRO A 24 17.40 -0.51 -7.96
C PRO A 24 17.61 -1.53 -6.84
N ALA A 25 18.80 -1.53 -6.24
CA ALA A 25 19.09 -2.41 -5.12
C ALA A 25 18.06 -2.15 -3.99
N PRO A 26 17.40 -3.19 -3.46
CA PRO A 26 16.45 -3.01 -2.37
C PRO A 26 17.14 -2.37 -1.16
N VAL A 27 16.49 -1.39 -0.55
CA VAL A 27 16.95 -0.83 0.72
C VAL A 27 16.94 -1.96 1.74
N ARG A 28 18.11 -2.29 2.30
CA ARG A 28 18.25 -3.32 3.33
C ARG A 28 18.16 -2.67 4.71
N PRO A 29 17.36 -3.22 5.63
CA PRO A 29 17.33 -2.72 6.99
C PRO A 29 18.67 -3.05 7.70
N PRO A 30 19.03 -2.32 8.76
CA PRO A 30 20.22 -2.60 9.55
C PRO A 30 20.15 -4.01 10.17
N ARG A 31 21.33 -4.56 10.52
CA ARG A 31 21.41 -5.87 11.18
C ARG A 31 20.62 -5.85 12.49
N GLY A 32 19.77 -6.85 12.70
CA GLY A 32 18.95 -6.97 13.91
C GLY A 32 17.62 -6.21 13.85
N ALA A 33 17.31 -5.50 12.77
CA ALA A 33 15.98 -4.93 12.57
C ALA A 33 14.91 -6.05 12.51
N PRO A 34 13.72 -5.82 13.08
CA PRO A 34 12.64 -6.80 13.01
C PRO A 34 12.12 -6.96 11.59
N HIS A 35 11.61 -8.15 11.28
CA HIS A 35 10.81 -8.35 10.07
C HIS A 35 9.42 -7.75 10.29
N VAL A 36 9.01 -6.86 9.38
CA VAL A 36 7.69 -6.24 9.40
C VAL A 36 6.92 -6.76 8.19
N VAL A 37 5.76 -7.37 8.43
CA VAL A 37 4.83 -7.82 7.40
C VAL A 37 3.52 -7.07 7.59
N VAL A 38 3.09 -6.34 6.56
CA VAL A 38 1.82 -5.61 6.54
C VAL A 38 0.86 -6.37 5.63
N ILE A 39 -0.25 -6.84 6.19
CA ILE A 39 -1.32 -7.52 5.45
C ILE A 39 -2.52 -6.57 5.38
N VAL A 40 -2.98 -6.30 4.17
CA VAL A 40 -4.18 -5.48 3.91
C VAL A 40 -5.14 -6.34 3.12
N LEU A 41 -6.33 -6.55 3.67
CA LEU A 41 -7.42 -7.26 3.00
C LEU A 41 -8.34 -6.22 2.35
N ASP A 42 -8.69 -6.44 1.08
CA ASP A 42 -9.59 -5.53 0.35
C ASP A 42 -11.04 -5.89 0.66
N ASP A 43 -11.88 -4.85 0.85
CA ASP A 43 -13.32 -4.95 1.10
C ASP A 43 -13.76 -5.89 2.25
N VAL A 44 -12.88 -6.18 3.22
CA VAL A 44 -13.24 -6.94 4.42
C VAL A 44 -13.96 -6.05 5.42
N GLY A 45 -15.19 -6.42 5.74
CA GLY A 45 -16.01 -5.78 6.75
C GLY A 45 -15.55 -6.09 8.18
N PHE A 46 -15.91 -5.22 9.12
CA PHE A 46 -15.54 -5.39 10.53
C PHE A 46 -16.05 -6.72 11.12
N ALA A 47 -17.26 -7.13 10.72
CA ALA A 47 -17.92 -8.34 11.21
C ALA A 47 -17.61 -9.61 10.38
N ASP A 48 -16.66 -9.54 9.44
CA ASP A 48 -16.28 -10.70 8.60
C ASP A 48 -15.20 -11.58 9.27
N LEU A 49 -14.60 -11.11 10.37
CA LEU A 49 -13.56 -11.85 11.10
C LEU A 49 -14.12 -12.44 12.41
N GLY A 50 -13.85 -13.71 12.65
CA GLY A 50 -14.29 -14.45 13.84
C GLY A 50 -13.87 -13.77 15.14
N CYS A 51 -12.69 -13.18 15.19
CA CYS A 51 -12.19 -12.41 16.34
C CYS A 51 -12.99 -11.14 16.66
N TYR A 52 -13.94 -10.74 15.81
CA TYR A 52 -14.95 -9.69 16.02
C TYR A 52 -16.40 -10.22 16.06
N GLY A 53 -16.60 -11.54 16.06
CA GLY A 53 -17.91 -12.18 16.23
C GLY A 53 -18.56 -12.70 14.95
N SER A 54 -17.81 -12.82 13.84
CA SER A 54 -18.31 -13.38 12.58
C SER A 54 -18.71 -14.86 12.69
N GLU A 55 -19.67 -15.27 11.86
CA GLU A 55 -19.96 -16.68 11.56
C GLU A 55 -18.96 -17.33 10.60
N ILE A 56 -18.15 -16.54 9.88
CA ILE A 56 -17.13 -17.04 8.96
C ILE A 56 -15.96 -17.61 9.77
N ALA A 57 -15.56 -18.85 9.45
CA ALA A 57 -14.40 -19.46 10.09
C ALA A 57 -13.09 -18.82 9.60
N THR A 58 -12.48 -17.95 10.44
CA THR A 58 -11.20 -17.27 10.13
C THR A 58 -10.05 -17.68 11.07
N PRO A 59 -9.75 -18.99 11.24
CA PRO A 59 -8.88 -19.48 12.32
C PRO A 59 -7.44 -18.94 12.27
N ALA A 60 -6.93 -18.56 11.09
CA ALA A 60 -5.60 -17.94 10.99
C ALA A 60 -5.58 -16.51 11.54
N MET A 61 -6.62 -15.72 11.22
CA MET A 61 -6.76 -14.35 11.74
C MET A 61 -7.06 -14.36 13.23
N ASP A 62 -7.88 -15.30 13.69
CA ASP A 62 -8.23 -15.44 15.10
C ASP A 62 -7.00 -15.77 15.96
N ARG A 63 -6.14 -16.69 15.49
CA ARG A 63 -4.85 -16.97 16.16
C ARG A 63 -3.95 -15.73 16.19
N LEU A 64 -3.83 -15.00 15.08
CA LEU A 64 -3.02 -13.79 15.05
C LEU A 64 -3.53 -12.77 16.06
N ALA A 65 -4.84 -12.60 16.15
CA ALA A 65 -5.48 -11.65 17.04
C ALA A 65 -5.36 -12.05 18.53
N ALA A 66 -5.36 -13.36 18.83
CA ALA A 66 -5.17 -13.89 20.18
C ALA A 66 -3.73 -13.71 20.71
N HIS A 67 -2.74 -13.59 19.82
CA HIS A 67 -1.33 -13.39 20.16
C HIS A 67 -0.86 -11.93 19.96
N GLY A 68 -1.79 -10.99 19.77
CA GLY A 68 -1.48 -9.61 19.45
C GLY A 68 -2.47 -8.60 20.01
N LEU A 69 -2.52 -7.44 19.36
CA LEU A 69 -3.47 -6.36 19.68
C LEU A 69 -4.63 -6.37 18.69
N ARG A 70 -5.82 -6.02 19.19
CA ARG A 70 -7.04 -5.82 18.39
C ARG A 70 -7.56 -4.40 18.58
N TYR A 71 -8.09 -3.83 17.52
CA TYR A 71 -8.67 -2.49 17.53
C TYR A 71 -10.13 -2.58 17.06
N ASN A 72 -11.06 -2.07 17.85
CA ASN A 72 -12.50 -2.05 17.54
C ASN A 72 -12.99 -0.69 17.03
N ASN A 73 -12.10 0.29 16.86
CA ASN A 73 -12.40 1.63 16.38
C ASN A 73 -11.33 2.11 15.39
N PHE A 74 -11.19 1.39 14.28
CA PHE A 74 -10.26 1.72 13.19
C PHE A 74 -11.06 2.19 11.97
N HIS A 75 -10.68 3.33 11.40
CA HIS A 75 -11.39 3.93 10.26
C HIS A 75 -10.50 3.99 9.03
N VAL A 76 -11.11 3.68 7.89
CA VAL A 76 -10.52 3.80 6.56
C VAL A 76 -11.23 4.90 5.77
N THR A 77 -10.69 5.25 4.61
CA THR A 77 -11.46 6.06 3.65
C THR A 77 -12.51 5.18 2.95
N SER A 78 -13.46 5.79 2.25
CA SER A 78 -14.52 5.08 1.53
C SER A 78 -14.08 4.33 0.26
N MET A 79 -12.79 4.36 -0.10
CA MET A 79 -12.28 3.78 -1.35
C MET A 79 -10.90 3.12 -1.17
N CYS A 80 -10.60 2.13 -2.00
CA CYS A 80 -9.34 1.37 -1.95
C CYS A 80 -8.10 2.26 -2.13
N SER A 81 -8.07 3.09 -3.18
CA SER A 81 -6.91 3.92 -3.53
C SER A 81 -6.60 4.97 -2.45
N PRO A 82 -7.57 5.77 -1.97
CA PRO A 82 -7.31 6.75 -0.91
C PRO A 82 -6.93 6.09 0.42
N THR A 83 -7.50 4.93 0.78
CA THR A 83 -7.12 4.16 1.98
C THR A 83 -5.67 3.70 1.92
N ARG A 84 -5.26 3.11 0.78
CA ARG A 84 -3.88 2.68 0.55
C ARG A 84 -2.91 3.88 0.56
N ALA A 85 -3.32 5.03 0.03
CA ALA A 85 -2.52 6.25 0.08
C ALA A 85 -2.28 6.75 1.51
N CYS A 86 -3.33 6.75 2.35
CA CYS A 86 -3.18 7.06 3.78
C CYS A 86 -2.23 6.09 4.49
N LEU A 87 -2.38 4.78 4.25
CA LEU A 87 -1.54 3.75 4.86
C LEU A 87 -0.07 3.91 4.50
N LEU A 88 0.25 4.12 3.23
CA LEU A 88 1.63 4.17 2.74
C LEU A 88 2.36 5.46 3.10
N THR A 89 1.62 6.55 3.37
CA THR A 89 2.20 7.89 3.56
C THR A 89 2.01 8.46 4.95
N GLY A 90 1.10 7.89 5.75
CA GLY A 90 0.68 8.46 7.04
C GLY A 90 -0.04 9.81 6.90
N ARG A 91 -0.55 10.16 5.71
CA ARG A 91 -1.11 11.49 5.40
C ARG A 91 -2.51 11.39 4.81
N ASN A 92 -3.25 12.50 4.87
CA ASN A 92 -4.55 12.60 4.23
C ASN A 92 -4.45 12.35 2.72
N ALA A 93 -5.36 11.53 2.19
CA ALA A 93 -5.33 11.08 0.80
C ALA A 93 -5.40 12.22 -0.23
N HIS A 94 -6.19 13.28 0.03
CA HIS A 94 -6.23 14.47 -0.84
C HIS A 94 -4.92 15.24 -0.84
N ALA A 95 -4.27 15.38 0.33
CA ALA A 95 -2.97 16.05 0.44
C ALA A 95 -1.88 15.33 -0.38
N VAL A 96 -2.03 14.01 -0.57
CA VAL A 96 -1.12 13.19 -1.37
C VAL A 96 -1.61 12.97 -2.81
N GLY A 97 -2.71 13.57 -3.22
CA GLY A 97 -3.21 13.52 -4.61
C GLY A 97 -4.03 12.28 -4.97
N VAL A 98 -4.54 11.56 -3.99
CA VAL A 98 -5.31 10.32 -4.19
C VAL A 98 -6.67 10.44 -3.50
N GLY A 99 -7.53 11.34 -3.99
CA GLY A 99 -8.89 11.57 -3.47
C GLY A 99 -9.97 10.70 -4.10
N ILE A 100 -9.62 9.89 -5.10
CA ILE A 100 -10.51 8.97 -5.81
C ILE A 100 -9.72 7.70 -6.20
N ILE A 101 -10.43 6.68 -6.67
CA ILE A 101 -9.88 5.50 -7.35
C ILE A 101 -8.91 5.96 -8.45
N THR A 102 -7.68 5.44 -8.44
CA THR A 102 -6.57 5.93 -9.29
C THR A 102 -6.86 5.91 -10.78
N GLU A 103 -7.74 5.02 -11.22
CA GLU A 103 -8.22 4.81 -12.59
C GLU A 103 -9.06 5.99 -13.10
N TRP A 104 -9.57 6.83 -12.19
CA TRP A 104 -10.36 8.02 -12.47
C TRP A 104 -9.57 9.31 -12.23
N ALA A 105 -8.25 9.29 -12.42
CA ALA A 105 -7.43 10.47 -12.27
C ALA A 105 -7.89 11.60 -13.21
N THR A 106 -8.18 12.77 -12.65
CA THR A 106 -8.75 13.92 -13.38
C THR A 106 -7.71 15.01 -13.68
N GLY A 107 -6.46 14.82 -13.27
CA GLY A 107 -5.39 15.81 -13.43
C GLY A 107 -5.45 16.98 -12.44
N PHE A 108 -6.56 17.18 -11.73
CA PHE A 108 -6.68 18.22 -10.71
C PHE A 108 -5.89 17.88 -9.44
N PRO A 109 -5.41 18.90 -8.70
CA PRO A 109 -4.84 18.71 -7.37
C PRO A 109 -5.77 17.88 -6.48
N GLY A 110 -5.22 16.91 -5.76
CA GLY A 110 -6.02 15.99 -4.94
C GLY A 110 -6.59 14.77 -5.67
N TYR A 111 -6.69 14.77 -7.00
CA TYR A 111 -7.38 13.72 -7.79
C TYR A 111 -6.53 13.23 -8.97
N ARG A 112 -5.21 13.27 -8.82
CA ARG A 112 -4.24 12.93 -9.87
C ARG A 112 -3.83 11.46 -9.89
N GLY A 113 -4.31 10.66 -8.92
CA GLY A 113 -4.03 9.22 -8.84
C GLY A 113 -2.58 8.86 -8.53
N ARG A 114 -1.75 9.82 -8.11
CA ARG A 114 -0.32 9.61 -7.79
C ARG A 114 0.09 10.31 -6.50
N ILE A 115 0.67 9.53 -5.58
CA ILE A 115 1.29 10.02 -4.34
C ILE A 115 2.35 11.08 -4.67
N THR A 116 2.29 12.24 -4.00
CA THR A 116 3.22 13.36 -4.26
C THR A 116 4.55 13.20 -3.54
N ARG A 117 5.63 13.77 -4.10
CA ARG A 117 6.91 13.88 -3.37
C ARG A 117 6.85 14.84 -2.17
N ARG A 118 5.86 15.76 -2.12
CA ARG A 118 5.56 16.58 -0.93
C ARG A 118 4.83 15.78 0.16
N ALA A 119 4.49 14.53 -0.11
CA ALA A 119 3.93 13.62 0.88
C ALA A 119 5.01 12.96 1.75
N ALA A 120 6.26 13.44 1.76
CA ALA A 120 7.35 13.00 2.62
C ALA A 120 7.77 14.14 3.53
#